data_AF-A0A7W9YHH0-F1
#
_entry.id   AF-A0A7W9YHH0-F1
#
_cell.length_a   1.000
_cell.length_b   1.000
_cell.length_c   1.000
_cell.angle_alpha   90.00
_cell.angle_beta   90.00
_cell.angle_gamma   90.00
#
_symmetry.space_group_name_H-M   'P 1'
#
loop_
_entity.id
_entity.type
_entity.pdbx_description
1 polymer ?
#
loop_
_entity_poly.entity_id
_entity_poly.type
_entity_poly.pdbx_seq_one_letter_code
_entity_poly.pdbx_strand_id
1 'polypeptide(L)'
;MSVTFYPAGHLGDNDPQVNVNNGNAATLLGLLGHDTDYPGGVEPAPVFLGRVLTALALVDTATDDAHGRPPVHDGRVVYGGRSPGLLAMRLRELHDLAEWVHHRGADVAWG
;
A
#
# COMPACT_ATOMS: atom_id res chain seq x y z
N MET A 1 7.13 -1.13 12.98
CA MET A 1 7.70 -0.59 11.73
C MET A 1 6.58 -0.61 10.69
N SER A 2 6.48 0.47 9.91
CA SER A 2 5.48 0.69 8.86
C SER A 2 6.17 1.24 7.61
N VAL A 3 5.49 1.16 6.47
CA VAL A 3 5.87 1.81 5.21
C VAL A 3 4.83 2.89 4.92
N THR A 4 5.29 4.07 4.51
CA THR A 4 4.42 5.18 4.14
C THR A 4 4.59 5.47 2.66
N PHE A 5 3.49 5.60 1.93
CA PHE A 5 3.49 6.09 0.55
C PHE A 5 3.15 7.59 0.54
N TYR A 6 3.89 8.38 -0.23
CA TYR A 6 3.81 9.84 -0.23
C TYR A 6 4.34 10.45 -1.56
N PRO A 7 4.05 11.73 -1.87
CA PRO A 7 4.62 12.42 -3.03
C PRO A 7 6.14 12.61 -2.91
N ALA A 8 6.91 12.21 -3.91
CA ALA A 8 8.35 12.43 -3.94
C ALA A 8 8.66 13.93 -4.07
N GLY A 9 9.16 14.55 -2.99
CA GLY A 9 9.54 15.97 -2.96
C GLY A 9 8.54 16.91 -2.29
N HIS A 10 7.54 16.38 -1.57
CA HIS A 10 6.57 17.19 -0.83
C HIS A 10 6.28 16.58 0.54
N LEU A 11 6.69 17.31 1.61
CA LEU A 11 6.47 16.97 3.02
C LEU A 11 5.59 18.03 3.69
N GLY A 12 4.71 18.69 2.94
CA GLY A 12 3.74 19.58 3.56
C GLY A 12 2.87 18.77 4.52
N ASP A 13 2.54 19.33 5.69
CA ASP A 13 1.71 18.64 6.71
C ASP A 13 0.34 18.19 6.18
N ASN A 14 -0.07 18.66 5.00
CA ASN A 14 -1.35 18.37 4.35
C ASN A 14 -1.22 17.47 3.11
N ASP A 15 -0.03 16.98 2.77
CA ASP A 15 0.13 16.08 1.63
C ASP A 15 -0.49 14.71 1.94
N PRO A 16 -1.21 14.10 0.98
CA PRO A 16 -1.82 12.80 1.21
C PRO A 16 -0.74 11.76 1.47
N GLN A 17 -0.97 10.92 2.48
CA GLN A 17 -0.08 9.83 2.86
C GLN A 17 -0.87 8.58 3.17
N VAL A 18 -0.34 7.44 2.75
CA VAL A 18 -0.90 6.14 3.07
C VAL A 18 0.11 5.38 3.91
N ASN A 19 -0.10 5.36 5.23
CA ASN A 19 0.72 4.56 6.15
C ASN A 19 0.15 3.15 6.28
N VAL A 20 1.03 2.15 6.19
CA VAL A 20 0.68 0.73 6.24
C VAL A 20 1.67 0.00 7.14
N ASN A 21 1.18 -0.89 8.00
CA ASN A 21 2.08 -1.75 8.80
C ASN A 21 2.95 -2.65 7.88
N ASN A 22 4.14 -3.04 8.33
CA ASN A 22 5.10 -3.77 7.47
C ASN A 22 4.54 -5.02 6.79
N GLY A 23 3.77 -5.85 7.50
CA GLY A 23 3.23 -7.09 6.93
C GLY A 23 2.23 -6.85 5.81
N ASN A 24 1.38 -5.83 5.96
CA ASN A 24 0.43 -5.43 4.92
C ASN A 24 1.14 -4.67 3.80
N ALA A 25 2.17 -3.87 4.11
CA ALA A 25 3.00 -3.20 3.12
C ALA A 25 3.71 -4.20 2.21
N ALA A 26 4.30 -5.27 2.76
CA ALA A 26 4.89 -6.33 1.96
C ALA A 26 3.86 -7.01 1.04
N THR A 27 2.64 -7.25 1.54
CA THR A 27 1.56 -7.80 0.70
C THR A 27 1.16 -6.84 -0.42
N LEU A 28 1.03 -5.53 -0.13
CA LEU A 28 0.70 -4.51 -1.12
C LEU A 28 1.82 -4.34 -2.15
N LEU A 29 3.08 -4.28 -1.73
CA LEU A 29 4.23 -4.21 -2.65
C LEU A 29 4.27 -5.41 -3.58
N GLY A 30 4.02 -6.62 -3.06
CA GLY A 30 3.88 -7.83 -3.89
C GLY A 30 2.73 -7.74 -4.91
N LEU A 31 1.56 -7.21 -4.50
CA LEU A 31 0.43 -6.97 -5.41
C LEU A 31 0.74 -5.94 -6.49
N LEU A 32 1.52 -4.90 -6.16
CA LEU A 32 1.98 -3.88 -7.11
C LEU A 32 3.13 -4.39 -7.99
N GLY A 33 3.68 -5.58 -7.71
CA GLY A 33 4.79 -6.18 -8.45
C GLY A 33 6.15 -5.57 -8.11
N HIS A 34 6.31 -5.05 -6.90
CA HIS A 34 7.59 -4.58 -6.35
C HIS A 34 8.26 -5.64 -5.49
N ASP A 35 9.57 -5.46 -5.29
CA ASP A 35 10.35 -6.28 -4.37
C ASP A 35 9.88 -6.06 -2.93
N THR A 36 9.63 -7.14 -2.19
CA THR A 36 9.20 -7.10 -0.79
C THR A 36 10.35 -7.09 0.20
N ASP A 37 11.57 -7.43 -0.24
CA ASP A 37 12.78 -7.46 0.59
C ASP A 37 13.38 -6.07 0.80
N TYR A 38 13.04 -5.12 -0.08
CA TYR A 38 13.44 -3.72 0.00
C TYR A 38 12.22 -2.79 0.08
N PRO A 39 11.77 -2.40 1.30
CA PRO A 39 10.51 -1.68 1.49
C PRO A 39 10.61 -0.18 1.23
N GLY A 40 11.47 0.25 0.29
CA GLY A 40 11.65 1.65 -0.09
C GLY A 40 11.78 1.82 -1.59
N GLY A 41 11.26 2.93 -2.12
CA GLY A 41 11.36 3.18 -3.55
C GLY A 41 10.69 4.47 -3.99
N VAL A 42 10.85 4.76 -5.28
CA VAL A 42 10.21 5.87 -5.97
C VAL A 42 9.85 5.41 -7.37
N GLU A 43 8.67 5.79 -7.84
CA GLU A 43 8.19 5.46 -9.17
C GLU A 43 7.37 6.61 -9.77
N PRO A 44 7.45 6.86 -11.09
CA PRO A 44 6.59 7.83 -11.75
C PRO A 44 5.12 7.55 -11.49
N ALA A 45 4.37 8.59 -11.10
CA ALA A 45 2.97 8.45 -10.72
C ALA A 45 2.06 7.75 -11.76
N PRO A 46 2.22 7.96 -13.09
CA PRO A 46 1.44 7.21 -14.08
C PRO A 46 1.68 5.70 -14.05
N VAL A 47 2.93 5.28 -13.78
CA VAL A 47 3.30 3.87 -13.71
C VAL A 47 2.73 3.26 -12.43
N PHE A 48 2.91 3.95 -11.31
CA PHE A 48 2.37 3.53 -10.01
C PHE A 48 0.84 3.41 -10.05
N LEU A 49 0.15 4.39 -10.63
CA LEU A 49 -1.30 4.37 -10.82
C LEU A 49 -1.75 3.15 -11.65
N GLY A 50 -1.04 2.83 -12.74
CA GLY A 50 -1.32 1.64 -13.55
C GLY A 50 -1.20 0.33 -12.75
N ARG A 51 -0.18 0.23 -11.88
CA ARG A 51 -0.01 -0.91 -10.97
C ARG A 51 -1.13 -0.98 -9.94
N VAL A 52 -1.52 0.14 -9.35
CA VAL A 52 -2.64 0.20 -8.38
C VAL A 52 -3.95 -0.24 -9.02
N LEU A 53 -4.27 0.25 -10.23
CA LEU A 53 -5.47 -0.15 -10.96
C LEU A 53 -5.47 -1.65 -11.28
N THR A 54 -4.32 -2.19 -11.68
CA THR A 54 -4.15 -3.63 -11.92
C THR A 54 -4.34 -4.43 -10.63
N ALA A 55 -3.75 -3.99 -9.52
CA ALA A 55 -3.90 -4.61 -8.22
C ALA A 55 -5.35 -4.57 -7.71
N LEU A 56 -6.06 -3.44 -7.89
CA LEU A 56 -7.48 -3.31 -7.57
C LEU A 56 -8.35 -4.31 -8.35
N ALA A 57 -8.05 -4.54 -9.63
CA ALA A 57 -8.76 -5.50 -10.46
C ALA A 57 -8.49 -6.96 -10.04
N LEU A 58 -7.34 -7.23 -9.44
CA LEU A 58 -6.89 -8.58 -9.10
C LEU A 58 -7.03 -8.93 -7.61
N VAL A 59 -7.24 -7.96 -6.71
CA VAL A 59 -7.12 -8.16 -5.25
C VAL A 59 -7.96 -9.35 -4.74
N ASP A 60 -9.18 -9.51 -5.24
CA ASP A 60 -10.11 -10.58 -4.83
C ASP A 60 -9.67 -11.97 -5.35
N THR A 61 -8.85 -12.01 -6.40
CA THR A 61 -8.35 -13.27 -6.99
C THR A 61 -6.92 -13.61 -6.55
N ALA A 62 -6.11 -12.59 -6.32
CA ALA A 62 -4.71 -12.72 -5.92
C ALA A 62 -4.56 -12.89 -4.40
N THR A 63 -5.59 -12.56 -3.63
CA THR A 63 -5.58 -12.63 -2.17
C THR A 63 -6.91 -13.09 -1.61
N ASP A 64 -6.92 -13.50 -0.35
CA ASP A 64 -8.13 -13.75 0.42
C ASP A 64 -8.51 -12.51 1.28
N ASP A 65 -8.50 -11.31 0.69
CA ASP A 65 -8.78 -10.08 1.44
C ASP A 65 -10.20 -10.07 2.02
N ALA A 66 -11.17 -10.73 1.37
CA ALA A 66 -12.56 -10.82 1.81
C ALA A 66 -12.74 -11.52 3.18
N HIS A 67 -11.86 -12.46 3.54
CA HIS A 67 -11.88 -13.12 4.84
C HIS A 67 -10.80 -12.58 5.80
N GLY A 68 -9.87 -11.75 5.28
CA GLY A 68 -8.77 -11.21 6.05
C GLY A 68 -7.78 -12.30 6.50
N ARG A 69 -7.06 -12.03 7.58
CA ARG A 69 -6.15 -12.99 8.22
C ARG A 69 -6.31 -12.90 9.73
N PRO A 70 -6.57 -14.01 10.43
CA PRO A 70 -6.65 -13.97 11.89
C PRO A 70 -5.29 -13.59 12.50
N PRO A 71 -5.28 -12.86 13.62
CA PRO A 71 -4.06 -12.62 14.37
C PRO A 71 -3.52 -13.92 14.99
N VAL A 72 -2.21 -13.97 15.21
CA VAL A 72 -1.56 -15.05 15.96
C VAL A 72 -1.47 -14.64 17.43
N HIS A 73 -1.81 -15.55 18.34
CA HIS A 73 -1.74 -15.30 19.78
C HIS A 73 -0.60 -16.13 20.38
N ASP A 74 0.27 -15.48 21.16
CA ASP A 74 1.29 -16.11 22.00
C ASP A 74 1.14 -15.59 23.44
N GLY A 75 0.47 -16.36 24.29
CA GLY A 75 0.11 -15.95 25.64
C GLY A 75 -0.74 -14.66 25.64
N ARG A 76 -0.14 -13.55 26.10
CA ARG A 76 -0.79 -12.21 26.11
C ARG A 76 -0.42 -11.34 24.91
N VAL A 77 0.45 -11.81 24.02
CA VAL A 77 0.90 -11.05 22.86
C VAL A 77 0.09 -11.44 21.63
N VAL A 78 -0.35 -10.43 20.89
CA VAL A 78 -1.10 -10.59 19.64
C VAL A 78 -0.21 -10.11 18.50
N TYR A 79 0.05 -10.98 17.54
CA TYR A 79 0.91 -10.72 16.39
C TYR A 79 0.12 -10.69 15.10
N GLY A 80 0.28 -9.60 14.36
CA GLY A 80 -0.27 -9.47 13.02
C GLY A 80 -1.79 -9.53 12.98
N GLY A 81 -2.31 -10.19 11.94
CA GLY A 81 -3.71 -10.15 11.57
C GLY A 81 -4.02 -9.02 10.58
N ARG A 82 -5.05 -9.26 9.79
CA ARG A 82 -5.57 -8.32 8.79
C ARG A 82 -7.08 -8.41 8.78
N SER A 83 -7.75 -7.28 8.95
CA SER A 83 -9.21 -7.23 8.84
C SER A 83 -9.65 -7.53 7.40
N PRO A 84 -10.84 -8.13 7.22
CA PRO A 84 -11.47 -8.24 5.92
C PRO A 84 -11.50 -6.91 5.15
N GLY A 85 -11.15 -6.94 3.87
CA GLY A 85 -11.20 -5.79 2.95
C GLY A 85 -10.09 -4.74 3.15
N LEU A 86 -9.11 -4.99 4.03
CA LEU A 86 -8.07 -4.01 4.32
C LEU A 86 -7.17 -3.73 3.11
N LEU A 87 -6.81 -4.74 2.31
CA LEU A 87 -5.98 -4.53 1.14
C LEU A 87 -6.73 -3.71 0.08
N ALA A 88 -7.99 -4.05 -0.19
CA ALA A 88 -8.83 -3.29 -1.12
C ALA A 88 -9.00 -1.84 -0.66
N MET A 89 -9.19 -1.60 0.64
CA MET A 89 -9.24 -0.24 1.20
C MET A 89 -7.93 0.51 0.96
N ARG A 90 -6.78 -0.07 1.29
CA ARG A 90 -5.48 0.58 1.10
C ARG A 90 -5.14 0.80 -0.37
N LEU A 91 -5.51 -0.12 -1.26
CA LEU A 91 -5.34 0.08 -2.70
C LEU A 91 -6.17 1.26 -3.24
N ARG A 92 -7.37 1.51 -2.70
CA ARG A 92 -8.15 2.71 -3.04
C ARG A 92 -7.51 3.99 -2.53
N GLU A 93 -7.00 3.98 -1.29
CA GLU A 93 -6.24 5.14 -0.78
C GLU A 93 -4.97 5.41 -1.62
N LEU A 94 -4.27 4.35 -2.06
CA LEU A 94 -3.13 4.47 -2.96
C LEU A 94 -3.52 4.96 -4.35
N HIS A 95 -4.72 4.62 -4.83
CA HIS A 95 -5.27 5.14 -6.07
C HIS A 95 -5.48 6.65 -5.95
N ASP A 96 -6.14 7.10 -4.89
CA ASP A 96 -6.39 8.54 -4.65
C ASP A 96 -5.08 9.32 -4.50
N LEU A 97 -4.10 8.75 -3.79
CA LEU A 97 -2.74 9.30 -3.71
C LEU A 97 -2.09 9.40 -5.09
N ALA A 98 -2.10 8.32 -5.88
CA ALA A 98 -1.45 8.26 -7.17
C ALA A 98 -2.07 9.23 -8.18
N GLU A 99 -3.40 9.36 -8.21
CA GLU A 99 -4.09 10.36 -9.02
C GLU A 99 -3.72 11.79 -8.60
N TRP A 100 -3.72 12.05 -7.29
CA TRP A 100 -3.36 13.37 -6.76
C TRP A 100 -1.93 13.79 -7.12
N VAL A 101 -0.99 12.84 -7.03
CA VAL A 101 0.43 13.03 -7.38
C VAL A 101 0.58 13.19 -8.90
N HIS A 102 -0.12 12.36 -9.68
CA HIS A 102 -0.07 12.40 -11.14
C HIS A 102 -0.52 13.76 -11.68
N HIS A 103 -1.62 14.33 -11.17
CA HIS A 103 -2.10 15.65 -11.58
C HIS A 103 -1.12 16.79 -11.29
N ARG A 104 -0.16 16.59 -10.38
CA ARG A 104 0.88 17.57 -10.03
C ARG A 104 2.19 17.34 -10.75
N GLY A 105 2.28 16.31 -11.59
CA GLY A 105 3.51 15.95 -12.31
C GLY A 105 4.64 15.51 -11.38
N ALA A 106 4.30 14.96 -10.22
CA ALA A 106 5.24 14.41 -9.25
C ALA A 106 5.32 12.87 -9.34
N ASP A 107 6.26 12.29 -8.59
CA ASP A 107 6.43 10.83 -8.47
C ASP A 107 5.88 10.35 -7.12
N VAL A 108 5.62 9.05 -7.00
CA VAL A 108 5.23 8.42 -5.72
C VAL A 108 6.47 7.78 -5.10
N ALA A 109 6.74 8.12 -3.84
CA ALA A 109 7.79 7.49 -3.03
C ALA A 109 7.18 6.67 -1.90
N TRP A 110 7.93 5.69 -1.42
CA TRP A 110 7.60 4.94 -0.21
C TRP A 110 8.83 4.55 0.60
N GLY A 111 8.62 4.40 1.91
CA GLY A 111 9.65 4.01 2.87
C GLY A 111 9.21 4.22 4.32
#